data_AF-A0A1Q3H534-F1
#
_entry.id   AF-A0A1Q3H534-F1
#
_cell.length_a   1.000
_cell.length_b   1.000
_cell.length_c   1.000
_cell.angle_alpha   90.00
_cell.angle_beta   90.00
_cell.angle_gamma   90.00
#
_symmetry.space_group_name_H-M   'P 1'
#
loop_
_entity.id
_entity.type
_entity.pdbx_description
1 polymer ?
#
loop_
_entity_poly.entity_id
_entity_poly.type
_entity_poly.pdbx_seq_one_letter_code
_entity_poly.pdbx_strand_id
1 'polypeptide(L)' 'YVRGTDNAIHVKGFSNNTWGGWLSLGGNMTSSPTAVSDTLNTNHIYARGTDNAVWVKGWANNTWGQWVSIGGSMPD' A
#
# COMPACT_ATOMS: atom_id res chain seq x y z
N TYR A 1 -1.42 3.31 -6.95
CA TYR A 1 -0.92 2.12 -6.26
C TYR A 1 -1.21 0.92 -7.13
N VAL A 2 -0.27 -0.01 -7.28
CA VAL A 2 -0.45 -1.24 -8.08
C VAL A 2 0.28 -2.39 -7.41
N ARG A 3 -0.20 -3.63 -7.61
CA ARG A 3 0.57 -4.83 -7.27
C ARG A 3 1.50 -5.16 -8.44
N GLY A 4 2.78 -5.33 -8.17
CA GLY A 4 3.77 -5.75 -9.16
C GLY A 4 3.76 -7.27 -9.37
N THR A 5 4.52 -7.74 -10.36
CA THR A 5 4.75 -9.18 -10.60
C THR A 5 5.57 -9.84 -9.47
N ASP A 6 6.20 -9.04 -8.62
CA ASP A 6 6.95 -9.41 -7.42
C ASP A 6 6.06 -9.53 -6.16
N ASN A 7 4.73 -9.43 -6.32
CA ASN A 7 3.74 -9.34 -5.23
C ASN A 7 3.90 -8.14 -4.29
N ALA A 8 4.84 -7.24 -4.54
CA ALA A 8 4.97 -6.00 -3.77
C ALA A 8 3.96 -4.96 -4.26
N ILE A 9 3.62 -4.02 -3.37
CA ILE A 9 2.83 -2.85 -3.77
C ILE A 9 3.77 -1.73 -4.23
N HIS A 10 3.50 -1.17 -5.40
CA HIS A 10 4.25 -0.06 -5.98
C HIS A 10 3.41 1.22 -6.05
N VAL A 11 4.05 2.37 -5.88
CA VAL A 11 3.44 3.70 -5.97
C VAL A 11 4.26 4.63 -6.87
N LYS A 12 3.57 5.54 -7.55
CA LYS A 12 4.15 6.76 -8.13
C LYS A 12 3.53 7.96 -7.44
N GLY A 13 4.37 8.87 -6.98
CA GLY A 13 3.95 10.19 -6.53
C GLY A 13 3.78 11.13 -7.72
N PHE A 14 2.82 12.04 -7.64
CA PHE A 14 2.64 13.13 -8.60
C PHE A 14 3.02 14.45 -7.93
N SER A 15 3.97 15.18 -8.52
CA SER A 15 4.42 16.49 -8.02
C SER A 15 4.89 17.37 -9.18
N ASN A 16 4.71 18.69 -9.05
CA ASN A 16 5.15 19.68 -10.04
C ASN A 16 4.71 19.35 -11.48
N ASN A 17 3.46 18.91 -11.64
CA ASN A 17 2.89 18.50 -12.92
C ASN A 17 3.60 17.32 -13.61
N THR A 18 4.35 16.52 -12.85
CA THR A 18 5.10 15.35 -13.34
C THR A 18 4.90 14.15 -12.45
N TRP A 19 4.99 12.95 -13.03
CA TRP A 19 5.01 11.70 -12.29
C TRP A 19 6.45 11.35 -11.91
N GLY A 20 6.66 10.97 -10.64
CA GLY A 20 7.91 10.40 -10.18
C GLY A 20 8.15 8.98 -10.68
N GLY A 21 9.30 8.42 -10.28
CA GLY A 21 9.62 7.00 -10.48
C GLY A 21 8.71 6.08 -9.66
N TRP A 22 8.66 4.79 -10.05
CA TRP A 22 8.02 3.76 -9.24
C TRP A 22 8.83 3.53 -7.96
N LEU A 23 8.16 3.56 -6.82
CA LEU A 23 8.69 3.20 -5.52
C LEU A 23 8.00 1.91 -5.04
N SER A 24 8.79 0.90 -4.70
CA SER A 24 8.28 -0.30 -4.03
C SER A 24 8.03 0.00 -2.56
N LEU A 25 6.82 -0.32 -2.09
CA LEU A 25 6.43 -0.29 -0.68
C LEU A 25 6.68 -1.65 0.00
N GLY A 26 7.26 -2.61 -0.73
CA GLY A 26 7.47 -3.99 -0.31
C GLY A 26 6.15 -4.75 -0.09
N GLY A 27 6.23 -5.79 0.75
CA GLY A 27 5.12 -6.69 1.06
C GLY A 27 5.07 -7.90 0.14
N ASN A 28 4.16 -8.83 0.45
CA ASN A 28 3.85 -10.01 -0.36
C ASN A 28 2.32 -10.16 -0.40
N MET A 29 1.69 -9.44 -1.32
CA MET A 29 0.24 -9.27 -1.35
C MET A 29 -0.40 -10.15 -2.42
N THR A 30 -1.61 -10.62 -2.13
CA THR A 30 -2.41 -11.48 -3.00
C THR A 30 -3.54 -10.73 -3.70
N SER A 31 -3.89 -9.52 -3.24
CA SER A 31 -4.91 -8.67 -3.86
C SER A 31 -4.33 -7.38 -4.45
N SER A 32 -5.13 -6.71 -5.29
CA SER A 32 -4.87 -5.31 -5.62
C SER A 32 -4.95 -4.43 -4.37
N PRO A 33 -4.16 -3.34 -4.30
CA PRO A 33 -4.20 -2.42 -3.17
C PRO A 33 -5.40 -1.47 -3.26
N THR A 34 -5.97 -1.13 -2.11
CA THR A 34 -6.95 -0.05 -1.94
C THR A 34 -6.31 1.07 -1.15
N ALA A 35 -6.42 2.31 -1.62
CA ALA A 35 -5.84 3.49 -0.97
C ALA A 35 -6.94 4.39 -0.41
N VAL A 36 -6.78 4.85 0.83
CA VAL A 36 -7.72 5.73 1.52
C VAL A 36 -6.93 6.83 2.24
N SER A 37 -7.38 8.08 2.12
CA SER A 37 -6.85 9.22 2.88
C SER A 37 -7.90 9.68 3.88
N ASP A 38 -7.55 9.69 5.16
CA ASP A 38 -8.38 10.14 6.28
C ASP A 38 -8.19 11.63 6.61
N THR A 39 -6.98 12.18 6.40
CA THR A 39 -6.67 13.59 6.58
C THR A 39 -5.69 14.11 5.51
N LEU A 40 -5.46 15.42 5.50
CA LEU A 40 -4.44 16.00 4.62
C LEU A 40 -3.06 15.43 4.98
N ASN A 41 -2.32 14.95 3.97
CA ASN A 41 -0.99 14.34 4.09
C ASN A 41 -0.94 12.97 4.79
N THR A 42 -2.09 12.32 5.00
CA THR A 42 -2.14 10.91 5.40
C THR A 42 -2.69 10.06 4.28
N ASN A 43 -2.18 8.84 4.17
CA ASN A 43 -2.69 7.87 3.21
C ASN A 43 -2.43 6.44 3.69
N HIS A 44 -3.46 5.63 3.71
CA HIS A 44 -3.43 4.24 4.15
C HIS A 44 -3.66 3.33 2.95
N ILE A 45 -2.77 2.35 2.79
CA ILE A 45 -2.85 1.35 1.73
C ILE A 45 -3.19 0.02 2.35
N TYR A 46 -4.31 -0.56 1.91
CA TYR A 46 -4.79 -1.86 2.35
C TYR A 46 -4.60 -2.89 1.24
N ALA A 47 -4.14 -4.09 1.59
CA ALA A 47 -4.05 -5.22 0.68
C ALA A 47 -4.14 -6.54 1.47
N ARG A 48 -4.58 -7.61 0.81
CA ARG A 48 -4.61 -8.94 1.40
C ARG A 48 -3.23 -9.58 1.33
N GLY A 49 -2.76 -10.17 2.43
CA GLY A 49 -1.53 -10.93 2.52
C GLY A 49 -1.67 -12.36 2.00
N THR A 50 -0.58 -13.13 2.07
CA THR A 50 -0.59 -14.58 1.77
C THR A 50 -1.25 -15.42 2.85
N ASP A 51 -1.47 -14.84 4.02
CA ASP A 51 -2.15 -15.40 5.18
C ASP A 51 -3.67 -15.15 5.17
N ASN A 52 -4.20 -14.59 4.08
CA ASN A 52 -5.59 -14.13 3.93
C ASN A 52 -6.01 -13.02 4.90
N ALA A 53 -5.08 -12.47 5.68
CA ALA A 53 -5.34 -11.31 6.52
C ALA A 53 -5.27 -10.02 5.70
N VAL A 54 -5.91 -8.96 6.19
CA VAL A 54 -5.75 -7.62 5.64
C VAL A 54 -4.54 -6.96 6.29
N TRP A 55 -3.68 -6.39 5.46
CA TRP A 55 -2.49 -5.66 5.85
C TRP A 55 -2.64 -4.19 5.46
N VAL A 56 -2.15 -3.29 6.32
CA VAL A 56 -2.15 -1.86 6.09
C VAL A 56 -0.73 -1.28 6.15
N LYS A 57 -0.44 -0.32 5.27
CA LYS A 57 0.76 0.53 5.34
C LYS A 57 0.35 1.99 5.27
N GLY A 58 0.74 2.77 6.27
CA GLY A 58 0.45 4.20 6.35
C GLY A 58 1.58 5.07 5.81
N TRP A 59 1.22 6.18 5.19
CA TRP A 59 2.07 7.34 4.93
C TRP A 59 1.76 8.43 5.94
N ALA A 60 2.77 8.86 6.68
CA ALA A 60 2.69 9.97 7.63
C ALA A 60 4.07 10.61 7.77
N ASN A 61 4.14 11.90 8.12
CA ASN A 61 5.42 12.61 8.34
C ASN A 61 6.43 12.46 7.19
N ASN A 62 5.92 12.47 5.95
CA ASN A 62 6.71 12.31 4.73
C ASN A 62 7.50 10.98 4.64
N THR A 63 7.01 9.93 5.31
CA THR A 63 7.61 8.59 5.27
C THR A 63 6.57 7.49 5.26
N TRP A 64 6.94 6.33 4.71
CA TRP A 64 6.13 5.12 4.75
C TRP A 64 6.43 4.31 6.01
N GLY A 65 5.39 3.94 6.74
CA GLY A 65 5.48 3.02 7.86
C GLY A 65 5.77 1.57 7.45
N GLN A 66 5.81 0.67 8.42
CA GLN A 66 5.87 -0.77 8.16
C GLN A 66 4.50 -1.33 7.76
N TRP A 67 4.49 -2.50 7.12
CA TRP A 67 3.26 -3.24 6.92
C TRP A 67 2.79 -3.82 8.26
N VAL A 68 1.54 -3.56 8.63
CA VAL A 68 0.92 -4.05 9.85
C VAL A 68 -0.30 -4.88 9.48
N SER A 69 -0.40 -6.10 9.99
CA SER A 69 -1.61 -6.91 9.85
C SER A 69 -2.70 -6.37 10.77
N ILE A 70 -3.90 -6.13 10.23
CA ILE A 70 -5.10 -5.84 11.02
C ILE A 70 -5.99 -7.07 11.19
N GLY A 71 -5.47 -8.25 10.81
CA GLY A 71 -6.16 -9.53 10.94
C GLY A 71 -7.29 -9.73 9.93
N GLY A 72 -8.25 -10.57 10.32
CA GLY A 72 -9.33 -11.06 9.47
C GLY A 72 -8.94 -12.26 8.61
N SER A 73 -9.94 -12.92 8.03
CA SER A 73 -9.78 -13.88 6.95
C SER A 73 -10.68 -13.46 5.81
N MET A 74 -10.08 -12.89 4.76
CA MET A 74 -10.83 -12.49 3.58
C MET A 74 -10.68 -13.60 2.53
N PRO A 75 -11.68 -14.49 2.37
CA PRO A 75 -11.70 -15.41 1.25
C PRO A 75 -11.84 -14.63 -0.07
N ASP A 76 -11.28 -15.21 -1.12
CA ASP A 76 -11.31 -14.77 -2.52
C ASP A 76 -12.74 -14.57 -3.06
#